data_AF-A0A3D0ZXL7-F1
#
_entry.id   AF-A0A3D0ZXL7-F1
#
_cell.length_a   1.000
_cell.length_b   1.000
_cell.length_c   1.000
_cell.angle_alpha   90.00
_cell.angle_beta   90.00
_cell.angle_gamma   90.00
#
_symmetry.space_group_name_H-M   'P 1'
#
loop_
_entity.id
_entity.type
_entity.pdbx_description
1 polymer ?
#
loop_
_entity_poly.entity_id
_entity_poly.type
_entity_poly.pdbx_seq_one_letter_code
_entity_poly.pdbx_strand_id
1 'polypeptide(L)'
;MTVEEKARLSSGRDFWHLQGIERLNLPSIMVTDGPHGLRKQNGSADHVGLSDSVPATCFPTASGLAATWNVDLIEKVGTALGQECLAEQVSVLLGPGVNLKRHPLGGRNFEYFSEDPYLTAKIAAAWITGLQSKNVGASLKHYALNNHERGRMVVDVVTDERTLRELYLPAFEYCVEKTNPWTIMCAYNKFRGVYLSEHQYLLKTILRDEWGFNGAVVTDWGANHDRIKGIKNGQSLEMPGSGEGNTQQIISAIDDGYLTEEQLNNSIQPVVELITKSTDAIDYNATFDLTANHELARSVAAEAIVLLKNVNDILPLDRSSRVLVIGRLATDTRYQGSGSSQIIPTQLEQPLEEIRKLAITPGSVEFAEGYTLSGTHNPDLLNQAMEMAMVADRIIVIVGLTP
;
A
#
# COMPACT_ATOMS: atom_id res chain seq x y z
N MET A 1 21.85 -18.37 18.42
CA MET A 1 22.36 -17.08 17.91
C MET A 1 23.19 -16.42 18.99
N THR A 2 24.31 -15.79 18.66
CA THR A 2 25.04 -14.89 19.57
C THR A 2 24.24 -13.61 19.81
N VAL A 3 24.57 -12.81 20.83
CA VAL A 3 23.90 -11.51 21.08
C VAL A 3 24.08 -10.57 19.87
N GLU A 4 25.26 -10.56 19.25
CA GLU A 4 25.52 -9.77 18.04
C GLU A 4 24.66 -10.20 16.84
N GLU A 5 24.54 -11.51 16.60
CA GLU A 5 23.66 -12.05 15.55
C GLU A 5 22.18 -11.65 15.80
N LYS A 6 21.73 -11.71 17.06
CA LYS A 6 20.38 -11.31 17.47
C LYS A 6 20.14 -9.80 17.26
N ALA A 7 21.10 -8.98 17.67
CA ALA A 7 21.03 -7.53 17.53
C ALA A 7 20.97 -7.12 16.04
N ARG A 8 21.82 -7.72 15.18
CA ARG A 8 21.77 -7.49 13.72
C ARG A 8 20.44 -7.93 13.10
N LEU A 9 19.91 -9.09 13.51
CA LEU A 9 18.65 -9.62 12.97
C LEU A 9 17.44 -8.71 13.24
N SER A 10 17.55 -7.85 14.24
CA SER A 10 16.51 -6.89 14.61
C SER A 10 16.47 -5.64 13.71
N SER A 11 17.35 -5.54 12.71
CA SER A 11 17.41 -4.44 11.74
C SER A 11 17.44 -4.95 10.29
N GLY A 12 16.97 -4.14 9.35
CA GLY A 12 17.19 -4.37 7.92
C GLY A 12 18.69 -4.41 7.58
N ARG A 13 19.06 -5.30 6.66
CA ARG A 13 20.41 -5.36 6.07
C ARG A 13 20.63 -4.18 5.13
N ASP A 14 19.61 -3.92 4.34
CA ASP A 14 19.51 -2.82 3.41
C ASP A 14 18.06 -2.35 3.35
N PHE A 15 17.78 -1.44 2.43
CA PHE A 15 16.47 -0.82 2.31
C PHE A 15 15.30 -1.80 2.20
N TRP A 16 15.51 -2.92 1.53
CA TRP A 16 14.45 -3.85 1.14
C TRP A 16 14.67 -5.26 1.67
N HIS A 17 15.80 -5.54 2.33
CA HIS A 17 16.10 -6.88 2.79
C HIS A 17 16.32 -6.94 4.29
N LEU A 18 15.79 -8.00 4.89
CA LEU A 18 16.08 -8.37 6.26
C LEU A 18 17.47 -8.97 6.34
N GLN A 19 18.07 -8.88 7.52
CA GLN A 19 19.32 -9.56 7.80
C GLN A 19 19.14 -11.10 7.76
N GLY A 20 20.10 -11.79 7.16
CA GLY A 20 20.22 -13.25 7.21
C GLY A 20 21.38 -13.69 8.13
N ILE A 21 21.38 -14.97 8.52
CA ILE A 21 22.45 -15.63 9.28
C ILE A 21 22.79 -16.96 8.61
N GLU A 22 23.78 -16.95 7.72
CA GLU A 22 24.17 -18.09 6.87
C GLU A 22 24.54 -19.34 7.69
N ARG A 23 25.31 -19.19 8.76
CA ARG A 23 25.72 -20.29 9.66
C ARG A 23 24.52 -21.05 10.26
N LEU A 24 23.35 -20.41 10.34
CA LEU A 24 22.11 -20.98 10.87
C LEU A 24 21.11 -21.33 9.78
N ASN A 25 21.50 -21.25 8.50
CA ASN A 25 20.62 -21.41 7.35
C ASN A 25 19.39 -20.49 7.38
N LEU A 26 19.57 -19.27 7.89
CA LEU A 26 18.55 -18.21 7.83
C LEU A 26 18.88 -17.28 6.66
N PRO A 27 18.21 -17.39 5.50
CA PRO A 27 18.49 -16.52 4.37
C PRO A 27 18.03 -15.09 4.64
N SER A 28 18.56 -14.16 3.86
CA SER A 28 18.02 -12.80 3.76
C SER A 28 16.77 -12.84 2.89
N ILE A 29 15.68 -12.22 3.36
CA ILE A 29 14.41 -12.16 2.64
C ILE A 29 14.08 -10.73 2.22
N MET A 30 13.34 -10.59 1.11
CA MET A 30 12.94 -9.29 0.56
C MET A 30 11.56 -8.87 1.06
N VAL A 31 11.44 -7.59 1.43
CA VAL A 31 10.19 -6.90 1.68
C VAL A 31 10.10 -5.70 0.75
N THR A 32 8.92 -5.40 0.20
CA THR A 32 8.80 -4.28 -0.73
C THR A 32 7.37 -3.74 -0.86
N ASP A 33 7.21 -2.53 -1.39
CA ASP A 33 5.91 -1.92 -1.63
C ASP A 33 5.14 -2.65 -2.77
N GLY A 34 3.83 -2.50 -2.92
CA GLY A 34 2.92 -1.79 -2.04
C GLY A 34 1.44 -2.19 -2.22
N PRO A 35 0.51 -1.37 -1.72
CA PRO A 35 -0.88 -1.78 -1.44
C PRO A 35 -1.75 -2.14 -2.65
N HIS A 36 -1.37 -1.74 -3.87
CA HIS A 36 -2.15 -1.94 -5.09
C HIS A 36 -1.30 -2.46 -6.29
N GLY A 37 -0.16 -3.07 -6.00
CA GLY A 37 0.76 -3.61 -7.00
C GLY A 37 2.14 -3.86 -6.41
N LEU A 38 2.88 -4.79 -6.99
CA LEU A 38 4.27 -5.03 -6.61
C LEU A 38 5.17 -3.90 -7.12
N ARG A 39 6.02 -3.36 -6.25
CA ARG A 39 7.01 -2.32 -6.55
C ARG A 39 8.40 -2.78 -6.13
N LYS A 40 8.96 -3.72 -6.87
CA LYS A 40 10.34 -4.18 -6.68
C LYS A 40 11.32 -3.26 -7.44
N GLN A 41 12.21 -2.57 -6.74
CA GLN A 41 13.21 -1.69 -7.38
C GLN A 41 14.30 -2.50 -8.09
N ASN A 42 14.69 -2.04 -9.28
CA ASN A 42 15.84 -2.53 -10.02
C ASN A 42 17.10 -1.80 -9.54
N GLY A 43 17.98 -2.47 -8.80
CA GLY A 43 19.26 -1.91 -8.39
C GLY A 43 19.21 -1.05 -7.11
N SER A 44 19.90 0.11 -7.09
CA SER A 44 20.09 0.90 -5.86
C SER A 44 18.80 1.62 -5.43
N ALA A 45 18.41 1.37 -4.17
CA ALA A 45 17.14 1.79 -3.61
C ALA A 45 17.00 3.30 -3.38
N ASP A 46 15.77 3.83 -3.54
CA ASP A 46 15.44 5.22 -3.20
C ASP A 46 14.01 5.39 -2.63
N HIS A 47 13.87 6.26 -1.63
CA HIS A 47 12.59 6.54 -0.95
C HIS A 47 11.57 7.28 -1.83
N VAL A 48 12.01 7.85 -2.96
CA VAL A 48 11.25 8.84 -3.74
C VAL A 48 10.59 8.26 -4.99
N GLY A 49 10.91 7.02 -5.37
CA GLY A 49 10.37 6.41 -6.59
C GLY A 49 11.01 6.93 -7.87
N LEU A 50 12.26 7.40 -7.80
CA LEU A 50 13.02 7.84 -8.96
C LEU A 50 13.79 6.67 -9.61
N SER A 51 14.06 5.59 -8.87
CA SER A 51 14.67 4.37 -9.43
C SER A 51 13.63 3.50 -10.14
N ASP A 52 13.99 2.96 -11.31
CA ASP A 52 13.17 2.02 -12.09
C ASP A 52 12.73 0.83 -11.24
N SER A 53 11.47 0.41 -11.37
CA SER A 53 10.94 -0.82 -10.77
C SER A 53 10.68 -1.89 -11.82
N VAL A 54 10.63 -3.16 -11.41
CA VAL A 54 10.11 -4.24 -12.25
C VAL A 54 8.66 -3.90 -12.64
N PRO A 55 8.28 -4.05 -13.92
CA PRO A 55 6.89 -3.90 -14.33
C PRO A 55 5.98 -4.90 -13.61
N ALA A 56 4.86 -4.43 -13.07
CA ALA A 56 3.90 -5.26 -12.34
C ALA A 56 2.44 -4.90 -12.71
N THR A 57 1.48 -5.73 -12.30
CA THR A 57 0.08 -5.36 -12.47
C THR A 57 -0.27 -4.21 -11.52
N CYS A 58 -0.68 -3.07 -12.09
CA CYS A 58 -1.16 -1.94 -11.30
C CYS A 58 -2.68 -2.05 -11.13
N PHE A 59 -3.11 -2.65 -10.01
CA PHE A 59 -4.53 -2.70 -9.66
C PHE A 59 -5.06 -1.29 -9.31
N PRO A 60 -6.39 -1.07 -9.41
CA PRO A 60 -7.00 0.14 -8.86
C PRO A 60 -6.56 0.37 -7.41
N THR A 61 -6.33 1.64 -7.06
CA THR A 61 -5.90 2.03 -5.71
C THR A 61 -6.91 1.58 -4.65
N ALA A 62 -6.52 1.55 -3.36
CA ALA A 62 -7.40 1.12 -2.28
C ALA A 62 -8.74 1.86 -2.24
N SER A 63 -8.78 3.13 -2.67
CA SER A 63 -10.02 3.87 -2.85
C SER A 63 -10.94 3.26 -3.91
N GLY A 64 -10.39 2.82 -5.03
CA GLY A 64 -11.13 2.08 -6.07
C GLY A 64 -11.53 0.68 -5.60
N LEU A 65 -10.63 -0.04 -4.94
CA LEU A 65 -10.92 -1.36 -4.35
C LEU A 65 -12.12 -1.30 -3.39
N ALA A 66 -12.13 -0.32 -2.48
CA ALA A 66 -13.22 -0.13 -1.54
C ALA A 66 -14.54 0.25 -2.22
N ALA A 67 -14.48 1.00 -3.33
CA ALA A 67 -15.67 1.39 -4.09
C ALA A 67 -16.42 0.20 -4.72
N THR A 68 -15.76 -0.95 -4.87
CA THR A 68 -16.41 -2.18 -5.36
C THR A 68 -17.36 -2.80 -4.34
N TRP A 69 -17.11 -2.60 -3.02
CA TRP A 69 -17.78 -3.33 -1.92
C TRP A 69 -17.74 -4.86 -2.07
N ASN A 70 -16.84 -5.40 -2.90
CA ASN A 70 -16.83 -6.79 -3.32
C ASN A 70 -15.66 -7.56 -2.69
N VAL A 71 -15.91 -8.13 -1.51
CA VAL A 71 -14.91 -8.88 -0.72
C VAL A 71 -14.28 -10.02 -1.52
N ASP A 72 -15.07 -10.78 -2.29
CA ASP A 72 -14.58 -11.92 -3.08
C ASP A 72 -13.63 -11.47 -4.20
N LEU A 73 -13.92 -10.32 -4.84
CA LEU A 73 -13.06 -9.74 -5.85
C LEU A 73 -11.73 -9.26 -5.24
N ILE A 74 -11.76 -8.68 -4.04
CA ILE A 74 -10.56 -8.23 -3.35
C ILE A 74 -9.68 -9.39 -2.90
N GLU A 75 -10.25 -10.53 -2.51
CA GLU A 75 -9.48 -11.74 -2.23
C GLU A 75 -8.75 -12.25 -3.49
N LYS A 76 -9.38 -12.18 -4.66
CA LYS A 76 -8.72 -12.48 -5.94
C LYS A 76 -7.58 -11.50 -6.24
N VAL A 77 -7.74 -10.22 -5.95
CA VAL A 77 -6.65 -9.22 -6.08
C VAL A 77 -5.48 -9.58 -5.17
N GLY A 78 -5.73 -9.89 -3.89
CA GLY A 78 -4.69 -10.35 -2.98
C GLY A 78 -3.96 -11.60 -3.49
N THR A 79 -4.72 -12.56 -4.01
CA THR A 79 -4.20 -13.80 -4.60
C THR A 79 -3.25 -13.52 -5.77
N ALA A 80 -3.63 -12.63 -6.68
CA ALA A 80 -2.82 -12.23 -7.83
C ALA A 80 -1.53 -11.51 -7.40
N LEU A 81 -1.62 -10.59 -6.44
CA LEU A 81 -0.46 -9.92 -5.85
C LEU A 81 0.52 -10.93 -5.22
N GLY A 82 -0.01 -11.96 -4.55
CA GLY A 82 0.81 -13.02 -3.95
C GLY A 82 1.56 -13.84 -4.99
N GLN A 83 0.93 -14.11 -6.15
CA GLN A 83 1.59 -14.80 -7.26
C GLN A 83 2.72 -13.98 -7.88
N GLU A 84 2.51 -12.68 -8.07
CA GLU A 84 3.57 -11.77 -8.55
C GLU A 84 4.72 -11.69 -7.56
N CYS A 85 4.43 -11.58 -6.26
CA CYS A 85 5.46 -11.57 -5.22
C CYS A 85 6.30 -12.85 -5.22
N LEU A 86 5.67 -14.04 -5.34
CA LEU A 86 6.42 -15.30 -5.41
C LEU A 86 7.34 -15.36 -6.63
N ALA A 87 6.82 -15.01 -7.82
CA ALA A 87 7.61 -14.99 -9.05
C ALA A 87 8.80 -14.03 -8.97
N GLU A 88 8.64 -12.93 -8.23
CA GLU A 88 9.66 -11.93 -7.98
C GLU A 88 10.46 -12.15 -6.69
N GLN A 89 10.31 -13.30 -6.03
CA GLN A 89 11.06 -13.69 -4.82
C GLN A 89 10.90 -12.68 -3.66
N VAL A 90 9.70 -12.13 -3.51
CA VAL A 90 9.31 -11.18 -2.45
C VAL A 90 8.56 -11.93 -1.36
N SER A 91 9.03 -11.79 -0.13
CA SER A 91 8.51 -12.51 1.03
C SER A 91 7.41 -11.76 1.76
N VAL A 92 7.46 -10.42 1.77
CA VAL A 92 6.43 -9.57 2.37
C VAL A 92 6.09 -8.42 1.43
N LEU A 93 4.82 -8.29 1.09
CA LEU A 93 4.29 -7.11 0.40
C LEU A 93 3.81 -6.10 1.44
N LEU A 94 4.30 -4.87 1.35
CA LEU A 94 4.02 -3.81 2.33
C LEU A 94 2.61 -3.23 2.12
N GLY A 95 1.60 -3.98 2.52
CA GLY A 95 0.20 -3.58 2.49
C GLY A 95 -0.71 -4.59 3.21
N PRO A 96 -2.00 -4.28 3.33
CA PRO A 96 -2.65 -3.08 2.80
C PRO A 96 -2.61 -1.90 3.78
N GLY A 97 -2.89 -0.69 3.27
CA GLY A 97 -3.05 0.52 4.07
C GLY A 97 -4.48 0.66 4.62
N VAL A 98 -4.66 0.70 5.94
CA VAL A 98 -5.97 0.72 6.61
C VAL A 98 -6.21 1.94 7.49
N ASN A 99 -5.37 2.97 7.40
CA ASN A 99 -5.65 4.23 8.09
C ASN A 99 -6.96 4.83 7.57
N LEU A 100 -7.83 5.26 8.48
CA LEU A 100 -9.09 5.88 8.06
C LEU A 100 -8.86 7.20 7.30
N LYS A 101 -9.71 7.45 6.32
CA LYS A 101 -9.81 8.73 5.61
C LYS A 101 -10.46 9.80 6.49
N ARG A 102 -9.79 10.19 7.58
CA ARG A 102 -10.30 11.19 8.55
C ARG A 102 -10.72 12.51 7.88
N HIS A 103 -9.95 12.94 6.88
CA HIS A 103 -10.18 14.20 6.18
C HIS A 103 -9.87 14.00 4.69
N PRO A 104 -10.65 14.56 3.76
CA PRO A 104 -10.48 14.33 2.32
C PRO A 104 -9.12 14.81 1.79
N LEU A 105 -8.51 15.82 2.44
CA LEU A 105 -7.17 16.33 2.09
C LEU A 105 -6.00 15.43 2.57
N GLY A 106 -6.27 14.25 3.12
CA GLY A 106 -5.21 13.28 3.44
C GLY A 106 -4.46 12.87 2.18
N GLY A 107 -3.18 13.22 2.08
CA GLY A 107 -2.37 13.01 0.86
C GLY A 107 -2.24 11.55 0.42
N ARG A 108 -2.45 10.59 1.33
CA ARG A 108 -2.41 9.15 1.09
C ARG A 108 -3.79 8.50 1.04
N ASN A 109 -4.88 9.28 1.01
CA ASN A 109 -6.23 8.72 0.97
C ASN A 109 -6.44 7.78 -0.22
N PHE A 110 -5.75 7.99 -1.36
CA PHE A 110 -5.88 7.12 -2.53
C PHE A 110 -5.51 5.66 -2.18
N GLU A 111 -4.51 5.43 -1.33
CA GLU A 111 -4.03 4.11 -0.90
C GLU A 111 -4.66 3.61 0.42
N TYR A 112 -5.67 4.30 0.94
CA TYR A 112 -6.52 3.82 2.04
C TYR A 112 -7.93 3.48 1.54
N PHE A 113 -8.61 2.56 2.22
CA PHE A 113 -9.90 2.04 1.77
C PHE A 113 -11.06 3.04 1.99
N SER A 114 -11.39 3.37 3.24
CA SER A 114 -12.59 4.17 3.56
C SER A 114 -12.39 5.10 4.75
N GLU A 115 -13.37 5.99 4.96
CA GLU A 115 -13.58 6.69 6.23
C GLU A 115 -14.32 5.81 7.26
N ASP A 116 -14.95 4.73 6.81
CA ASP A 116 -15.66 3.76 7.65
C ASP A 116 -14.76 2.60 8.10
N PRO A 117 -14.67 2.30 9.41
CA PRO A 117 -13.83 1.22 9.93
C PRO A 117 -14.31 -0.18 9.51
N TYR A 118 -15.62 -0.39 9.35
CA TYR A 118 -16.16 -1.71 9.03
C TYR A 118 -15.82 -2.12 7.58
N LEU A 119 -16.07 -1.24 6.62
CA LEU A 119 -15.70 -1.45 5.22
C LEU A 119 -14.19 -1.64 5.08
N THR A 120 -13.41 -0.78 5.75
CA THR A 120 -11.94 -0.90 5.77
C THR A 120 -11.50 -2.27 6.28
N ALA A 121 -12.08 -2.74 7.39
CA ALA A 121 -11.76 -4.05 7.96
C ALA A 121 -12.07 -5.22 7.01
N LYS A 122 -13.25 -5.21 6.39
CA LYS A 122 -13.69 -6.30 5.50
C LYS A 122 -12.84 -6.39 4.23
N ILE A 123 -12.58 -5.25 3.60
CA ILE A 123 -11.78 -5.18 2.37
C ILE A 123 -10.32 -5.54 2.67
N ALA A 124 -9.74 -4.99 3.74
CA ALA A 124 -8.37 -5.30 4.13
C ALA A 124 -8.17 -6.78 4.47
N ALA A 125 -9.11 -7.39 5.21
CA ALA A 125 -9.03 -8.81 5.53
C ALA A 125 -9.08 -9.70 4.28
N ALA A 126 -9.95 -9.41 3.31
CA ALA A 126 -9.97 -10.16 2.04
C ALA A 126 -8.65 -10.04 1.28
N TRP A 127 -8.08 -8.83 1.22
CA TRP A 127 -6.80 -8.60 0.58
C TRP A 127 -5.68 -9.42 1.23
N ILE A 128 -5.62 -9.44 2.57
CA ILE A 128 -4.60 -10.19 3.33
C ILE A 128 -4.82 -11.70 3.17
N THR A 129 -6.06 -12.19 3.24
CA THR A 129 -6.39 -13.60 3.02
C THR A 129 -5.91 -14.05 1.65
N GLY A 130 -6.21 -13.28 0.60
CA GLY A 130 -5.77 -13.56 -0.76
C GLY A 130 -4.25 -13.63 -0.88
N LEU A 131 -3.54 -12.60 -0.39
CA LEU A 131 -2.08 -12.52 -0.45
C LEU A 131 -1.43 -13.71 0.28
N GLN A 132 -1.84 -13.94 1.54
CA GLN A 132 -1.24 -14.96 2.39
C GLN A 132 -1.61 -16.39 1.97
N SER A 133 -2.65 -16.57 1.15
CA SER A 133 -2.95 -17.87 0.50
C SER A 133 -1.83 -18.35 -0.43
N LYS A 134 -0.95 -17.43 -0.87
CA LYS A 134 0.25 -17.71 -1.66
C LYS A 134 1.51 -17.77 -0.83
N ASN A 135 1.39 -17.88 0.50
CA ASN A 135 2.54 -17.89 1.41
C ASN A 135 3.46 -16.66 1.23
N VAL A 136 2.88 -15.50 0.96
CA VAL A 136 3.55 -14.20 0.98
C VAL A 136 2.95 -13.40 2.13
N GLY A 137 3.79 -12.78 2.95
CA GLY A 137 3.36 -12.02 4.11
C GLY A 137 2.73 -10.69 3.75
N ALA A 138 1.66 -10.34 4.45
CA ALA A 138 1.13 -8.97 4.46
C ALA A 138 1.87 -8.10 5.50
N SER A 139 1.89 -6.79 5.26
CA SER A 139 2.29 -5.77 6.24
C SER A 139 1.19 -4.75 6.43
N LEU A 140 0.30 -5.04 7.37
CA LEU A 140 -0.84 -4.19 7.67
C LEU A 140 -0.35 -2.85 8.23
N LYS A 141 -0.73 -1.75 7.57
CA LYS A 141 -0.11 -0.44 7.82
C LYS A 141 -1.10 0.74 7.80
N HIS A 142 -0.81 1.87 8.43
CA HIS A 142 0.29 2.17 9.36
C HIS A 142 -0.30 2.24 10.75
N TYR A 143 0.13 1.36 11.64
CA TYR A 143 -0.42 1.17 12.98
C TYR A 143 0.11 2.24 13.94
N ALA A 144 -0.68 3.22 14.37
CA ALA A 144 -2.04 3.60 13.98
C ALA A 144 -2.09 5.12 13.74
N LEU A 145 -3.28 5.70 13.52
CA LEU A 145 -3.49 7.16 13.57
C LEU A 145 -2.71 8.01 12.53
N ASN A 146 -2.14 7.39 11.49
CA ASN A 146 -1.43 8.08 10.41
C ASN A 146 -2.41 8.63 9.36
N ASN A 147 -3.14 9.69 9.70
CA ASN A 147 -4.24 10.20 8.86
C ASN A 147 -3.92 11.51 8.11
N HIS A 148 -2.68 12.00 8.16
CA HIS A 148 -2.24 13.17 7.40
C HIS A 148 -0.72 13.21 7.20
N GLU A 149 -0.28 13.74 6.06
CA GLU A 149 1.14 13.74 5.69
C GLU A 149 1.94 14.87 6.34
N ARG A 150 1.29 16.01 6.58
CA ARG A 150 1.97 17.22 7.07
C ARG A 150 2.56 16.97 8.46
N GLY A 151 3.88 16.92 8.55
CA GLY A 151 4.58 16.70 9.81
C GLY A 151 4.41 15.30 10.38
N ARG A 152 4.07 14.30 9.56
CA ARG A 152 3.80 12.91 10.00
C ARG A 152 4.89 12.29 10.88
N MET A 153 6.16 12.73 10.72
CA MET A 153 7.31 12.26 11.50
C MET A 153 7.50 12.93 12.86
N VAL A 154 6.69 13.94 13.21
CA VAL A 154 6.88 14.71 14.44
C VAL A 154 5.58 15.03 15.18
N VAL A 155 4.44 14.98 14.49
CA VAL A 155 3.13 15.33 15.04
C VAL A 155 2.73 14.38 16.17
N ASP A 156 2.16 14.94 17.24
CA ASP A 156 1.50 14.19 18.30
C ASP A 156 -0.01 14.21 18.07
N VAL A 157 -0.56 13.03 17.79
CA VAL A 157 -1.99 12.87 17.56
C VAL A 157 -2.71 12.84 18.90
N VAL A 158 -3.77 13.63 19.01
CA VAL A 158 -4.63 13.69 20.20
C VAL A 158 -6.00 13.14 19.84
N THR A 159 -6.38 12.05 20.49
CA THR A 159 -7.71 11.45 20.42
C THR A 159 -8.05 10.79 21.75
N ASP A 160 -9.33 10.76 22.10
CA ASP A 160 -9.80 10.00 23.25
C ASP A 160 -9.83 8.49 22.96
N GLU A 161 -9.93 7.71 24.03
CA GLU A 161 -9.90 6.23 23.96
C GLU A 161 -11.07 5.66 23.17
N ARG A 162 -12.26 6.26 23.27
CA ARG A 162 -13.45 5.77 22.56
C ARG A 162 -13.27 5.94 21.06
N THR A 163 -12.86 7.11 20.61
CA THR A 163 -12.58 7.37 19.20
C THR A 163 -11.45 6.48 18.67
N LEU A 164 -10.40 6.25 19.46
CA LEU A 164 -9.33 5.30 19.13
C LEU A 164 -9.90 3.89 18.88
N ARG A 165 -10.69 3.38 19.82
CA ARG A 165 -11.23 2.02 19.85
C ARG A 165 -12.35 1.78 18.84
N GLU A 166 -13.19 2.78 18.57
CA GLU A 166 -14.36 2.65 17.68
C GLU A 166 -14.06 3.04 16.22
N LEU A 167 -13.01 3.81 15.94
CA LEU A 167 -12.69 4.26 14.57
C LEU A 167 -11.30 3.83 14.08
N TYR A 168 -10.24 4.14 14.83
CA TYR A 168 -8.88 4.02 14.28
C TYR A 168 -8.25 2.64 14.42
N LEU A 169 -8.72 1.85 15.38
CA LEU A 169 -8.24 0.50 15.67
C LEU A 169 -9.05 -0.66 15.08
N PRO A 170 -10.38 -0.57 14.84
CA PRO A 170 -11.18 -1.75 14.47
C PRO A 170 -10.71 -2.49 13.21
N ALA A 171 -10.20 -1.78 12.20
CA ALA A 171 -9.66 -2.43 11.01
C ALA A 171 -8.39 -3.23 11.31
N PHE A 172 -7.52 -2.72 12.19
CA PHE A 172 -6.34 -3.44 12.64
C PHE A 172 -6.71 -4.66 13.49
N GLU A 173 -7.60 -4.48 14.48
CA GLU A 173 -8.12 -5.53 15.35
C GLU A 173 -8.70 -6.68 14.52
N TYR A 174 -9.64 -6.36 13.63
CA TYR A 174 -10.30 -7.35 12.80
C TYR A 174 -9.31 -8.11 11.91
N CYS A 175 -8.35 -7.42 11.27
CA CYS A 175 -7.35 -8.09 10.45
C CYS A 175 -6.42 -8.99 11.27
N VAL A 176 -5.98 -8.55 12.46
CA VAL A 176 -5.19 -9.37 13.39
C VAL A 176 -5.94 -10.65 13.74
N GLU A 177 -7.18 -10.55 14.21
CA GLU A 177 -7.96 -11.70 14.67
C GLU A 177 -8.37 -12.65 13.53
N LYS A 178 -8.67 -12.12 12.34
CA LYS A 178 -9.24 -12.90 11.23
C LYS A 178 -8.22 -13.44 10.25
N THR A 179 -7.10 -12.75 10.08
CA THR A 179 -6.15 -13.05 9.01
C THR A 179 -4.73 -13.28 9.51
N ASN A 180 -4.42 -12.89 10.75
CA ASN A 180 -3.09 -13.01 11.35
C ASN A 180 -1.98 -12.55 10.38
N PRO A 181 -1.93 -11.25 10.01
CA PRO A 181 -0.96 -10.75 9.07
C PRO A 181 0.46 -11.06 9.56
N TRP A 182 1.38 -11.44 8.68
CA TRP A 182 2.72 -11.83 9.11
C TRP A 182 3.46 -10.68 9.77
N THR A 183 3.18 -9.45 9.32
CA THR A 183 3.76 -8.24 9.87
C THR A 183 2.73 -7.13 10.04
N ILE A 184 3.00 -6.21 10.97
CA ILE A 184 2.34 -4.92 11.10
C ILE A 184 3.39 -3.83 11.07
N MET A 185 3.14 -2.79 10.28
CA MET A 185 4.03 -1.63 10.22
C MET A 185 3.53 -0.54 11.16
N CYS A 186 4.32 -0.13 12.14
CA CYS A 186 3.97 0.99 13.01
C CYS A 186 4.18 2.34 12.31
N ALA A 187 3.35 3.33 12.63
CA ALA A 187 3.39 4.63 11.96
C ALA A 187 4.48 5.58 12.49
N TYR A 188 4.75 6.63 11.72
CA TYR A 188 5.71 7.68 12.06
C TYR A 188 5.32 8.57 13.26
N ASN A 189 4.03 8.85 13.43
CA ASN A 189 3.59 9.91 14.34
C ASN A 189 3.75 9.52 15.82
N LYS A 190 3.48 10.48 16.70
CA LYS A 190 3.27 10.22 18.12
C LYS A 190 1.79 10.06 18.43
N PHE A 191 1.51 9.41 19.56
CA PHE A 191 0.24 9.42 20.24
C PHE A 191 0.52 9.55 21.73
N ARG A 192 -0.20 10.45 22.42
CA ARG A 192 0.01 10.72 23.86
C ARG A 192 1.50 11.00 24.18
N GLY A 193 2.17 11.73 23.29
CA GLY A 193 3.56 12.16 23.44
C GLY A 193 4.63 11.12 23.10
N VAL A 194 4.27 9.89 22.73
CA VAL A 194 5.21 8.79 22.45
C VAL A 194 5.12 8.34 21.00
N TYR A 195 6.26 8.12 20.34
CA TYR A 195 6.31 7.60 18.96
C TYR A 195 5.75 6.18 18.87
N LEU A 196 5.03 5.88 17.79
CA LEU A 196 4.32 4.60 17.69
C LEU A 196 5.24 3.38 17.55
N SER A 197 6.48 3.57 17.10
CA SER A 197 7.53 2.54 17.07
C SER A 197 7.96 2.02 18.44
N GLU A 198 7.62 2.74 19.51
CA GLU A 198 8.06 2.47 20.88
C GLU A 198 6.91 2.62 21.88
N HIS A 199 5.66 2.59 21.40
CA HIS A 199 4.48 2.91 22.20
C HIS A 199 3.95 1.65 22.91
N GLN A 200 4.37 1.44 24.16
CA GLN A 200 4.00 0.26 24.98
C GLN A 200 2.50 -0.06 24.94
N TYR A 201 1.63 0.94 25.09
CA TYR A 201 0.18 0.71 25.11
C TYR A 201 -0.36 0.18 23.78
N LEU A 202 0.16 0.64 22.63
CA LEU A 202 -0.34 0.17 21.33
C LEU A 202 0.33 -1.16 20.95
N LEU A 203 1.66 -1.24 21.05
CA LEU A 203 2.42 -2.39 20.58
C LEU A 203 2.32 -3.62 21.48
N LYS A 204 2.17 -3.42 22.79
CA LYS A 204 2.12 -4.50 23.77
C LYS A 204 0.71 -4.69 24.29
N THR A 205 0.14 -3.70 24.98
CA THR A 205 -1.16 -3.84 25.63
C THR A 205 -2.26 -4.15 24.63
N ILE A 206 -2.50 -3.28 23.64
CA ILE A 206 -3.55 -3.53 22.66
C ILE A 206 -3.15 -4.66 21.71
N LEU A 207 -2.04 -4.51 20.98
CA LEU A 207 -1.74 -5.39 19.86
C LEU A 207 -1.44 -6.83 20.28
N ARG A 208 -0.65 -7.04 21.35
CA ARG A 208 -0.24 -8.38 21.78
C ARG A 208 -1.12 -8.94 22.90
N ASP A 209 -1.33 -8.18 23.97
CA ASP A 209 -2.01 -8.69 25.16
C ASP A 209 -3.53 -8.81 24.94
N GLU A 210 -4.16 -7.84 24.25
CA GLU A 210 -5.60 -7.85 23.99
C GLU A 210 -5.95 -8.61 22.69
N TRP A 211 -5.27 -8.33 21.58
CA TRP A 211 -5.61 -8.93 20.26
C TRP A 211 -4.85 -10.23 19.94
N GLY A 212 -3.81 -10.57 20.71
CA GLY A 212 -3.06 -11.81 20.50
C GLY A 212 -2.18 -11.81 19.25
N PHE A 213 -1.71 -10.66 18.76
CA PHE A 213 -0.83 -10.60 17.60
C PHE A 213 0.53 -11.24 17.87
N ASN A 214 0.88 -12.24 17.05
CA ASN A 214 2.14 -12.98 17.20
C ASN A 214 3.16 -12.66 16.09
N GLY A 215 2.78 -11.89 15.06
CA GLY A 215 3.67 -11.52 13.97
C GLY A 215 4.74 -10.48 14.36
N ALA A 216 5.52 -10.07 13.36
CA ALA A 216 6.57 -9.09 13.53
C ALA A 216 6.02 -7.66 13.46
N VAL A 217 6.42 -6.81 14.41
CA VAL A 217 6.18 -5.36 14.31
C VAL A 217 7.38 -4.72 13.63
N VAL A 218 7.15 -4.14 12.46
CA VAL A 218 8.17 -3.49 11.63
C VAL A 218 7.99 -1.98 11.73
N THR A 219 9.07 -1.21 11.78
CA THR A 219 8.96 0.26 11.69
C THR A 219 8.58 0.69 10.29
N ASP A 220 7.81 1.77 10.14
CA ASP A 220 7.90 2.54 8.91
C ASP A 220 9.36 3.02 8.70
N TRP A 221 9.73 3.34 7.47
CA TRP A 221 11.12 3.55 7.08
C TRP A 221 11.71 4.78 7.78
N GLY A 222 12.59 4.55 8.75
CA GLY A 222 13.18 5.61 9.57
C GLY A 222 12.28 6.11 10.71
N ALA A 223 11.23 5.36 11.06
CA ALA A 223 10.37 5.66 12.22
C ALA A 223 10.94 5.15 13.56
N ASN A 224 12.14 4.56 13.57
CA ASN A 224 12.80 4.13 14.80
C ASN A 224 13.40 5.34 15.55
N HIS A 225 12.92 5.62 16.77
CA HIS A 225 13.34 6.78 17.56
C HIS A 225 14.15 6.38 18.80
N ASP A 226 13.60 5.57 19.71
CA ASP A 226 14.32 4.93 20.82
C ASP A 226 14.31 3.41 20.61
N ARG A 227 15.47 2.90 20.17
CA ARG A 227 15.62 1.48 19.85
C ARG A 227 15.36 0.58 21.05
N ILE A 228 15.95 0.91 22.19
CA ILE A 228 15.94 0.04 23.37
C ILE A 228 14.53 -0.01 23.96
N LYS A 229 13.85 1.13 23.99
CA LYS A 229 12.44 1.22 24.37
C LYS A 229 11.53 0.49 23.37
N GLY A 230 11.79 0.61 22.07
CA GLY A 230 11.09 -0.12 21.02
C GLY A 230 11.12 -1.63 21.23
N ILE A 231 12.31 -2.20 21.40
CA ILE A 231 12.50 -3.65 21.65
C ILE A 231 11.73 -4.09 22.90
N LYS A 232 11.84 -3.37 24.02
CA LYS A 232 11.11 -3.68 25.26
C LYS A 232 9.59 -3.69 25.07
N ASN A 233 9.10 -2.84 24.18
CA ASN A 233 7.68 -2.62 23.95
C ASN A 233 7.12 -3.48 22.79
N GLY A 234 7.95 -4.34 22.18
CA GLY A 234 7.50 -5.35 21.20
C GLY A 234 7.70 -4.97 19.74
N GLN A 235 8.47 -3.91 19.43
CA GLN A 235 8.93 -3.61 18.08
C GLN A 235 10.00 -4.64 17.68
N SER A 236 9.75 -5.39 16.61
CA SER A 236 10.57 -6.53 16.20
C SER A 236 11.72 -6.16 15.26
N LEU A 237 11.43 -5.31 14.27
CA LEU A 237 12.34 -5.00 13.16
C LEU A 237 12.39 -3.49 12.88
N GLU A 238 13.59 -2.90 12.87
CA GLU A 238 13.82 -1.57 12.26
C GLU A 238 14.04 -1.72 10.76
N MET A 239 13.32 -0.92 9.97
CA MET A 239 13.56 -0.72 8.54
C MET A 239 13.86 0.76 8.25
N PRO A 240 14.75 1.09 7.31
CA PRO A 240 15.60 0.18 6.51
C PRO A 240 16.80 -0.41 7.27
N GLY A 241 17.00 0.01 8.53
CA GLY A 241 18.17 -0.33 9.35
C GLY A 241 19.13 0.84 9.47
N SER A 242 19.68 1.03 10.68
CA SER A 242 20.64 2.11 10.99
C SER A 242 22.11 1.64 11.03
N GLY A 243 22.38 0.45 10.46
CA GLY A 243 23.72 -0.15 10.37
C GLY A 243 24.29 -0.59 11.74
N GLU A 244 25.62 -0.78 11.79
CA GLU A 244 26.32 -1.33 12.95
C GLU A 244 26.18 -0.49 14.23
N GLY A 245 25.90 0.82 14.12
CA GLY A 245 25.66 1.67 15.28
C GLY A 245 24.47 1.18 16.12
N ASN A 246 23.40 0.72 15.48
CA ASN A 246 22.23 0.19 16.17
C ASN A 246 22.51 -1.17 16.83
N THR A 247 23.27 -2.03 16.14
CA THR A 247 23.74 -3.31 16.68
C THR A 247 24.52 -3.09 17.97
N GLN A 248 25.49 -2.16 17.97
CA GLN A 248 26.29 -1.87 19.15
C GLN A 248 25.47 -1.24 20.27
N GLN A 249 24.51 -0.37 19.95
CA GLN A 249 23.61 0.19 20.97
C GLN A 249 22.83 -0.89 21.72
N ILE A 250 22.36 -1.92 21.02
CA ILE A 250 21.65 -3.07 21.64
C ILE A 250 22.60 -3.89 22.51
N ILE A 251 23.81 -4.18 22.03
CA ILE A 251 24.82 -4.94 22.80
C ILE A 251 25.19 -4.17 24.07
N SER A 252 25.53 -2.90 23.97
CA SER A 252 25.85 -2.06 25.13
C SER A 252 24.68 -1.97 26.11
N ALA A 253 23.45 -1.85 25.63
CA ALA A 253 22.27 -1.84 26.52
C ALA A 253 22.09 -3.17 27.28
N ILE A 254 22.51 -4.29 26.71
CA ILE A 254 22.52 -5.59 27.40
C ILE A 254 23.63 -5.65 28.43
N ASP A 255 24.85 -5.25 28.05
CA ASP A 255 26.00 -5.24 28.94
C ASP A 255 25.79 -4.33 30.16
N ASP A 256 25.14 -3.19 29.95
CA ASP A 256 24.80 -2.20 30.99
C ASP A 256 23.54 -2.57 31.79
N GLY A 257 22.84 -3.65 31.44
CA GLY A 257 21.63 -4.12 32.12
C GLY A 257 20.36 -3.28 31.83
N TYR A 258 20.41 -2.37 30.85
CA TYR A 258 19.23 -1.64 30.38
C TYR A 258 18.30 -2.51 29.54
N LEU A 259 18.78 -3.56 28.89
CA LEU A 259 18.00 -4.52 28.10
C LEU A 259 18.37 -5.93 28.53
N THR A 260 17.42 -6.85 28.67
CA THR A 260 17.77 -8.27 28.88
C THR A 260 17.88 -9.00 27.56
N GLU A 261 18.73 -10.03 27.49
CA GLU A 261 18.79 -10.90 26.31
C GLU A 261 17.43 -11.58 26.03
N GLU A 262 16.64 -11.86 27.07
CA GLU A 262 15.28 -12.38 26.92
C GLU A 262 14.35 -11.38 26.22
N GLN A 263 14.41 -10.08 26.55
CA GLN A 263 13.67 -9.04 25.85
C GLN A 263 14.04 -8.97 24.38
N LEU A 264 15.34 -9.08 24.06
CA LEU A 264 15.80 -9.16 22.68
C LEU A 264 15.28 -10.43 21.98
N ASN A 265 15.35 -11.59 22.63
CA ASN A 265 14.84 -12.85 22.08
C ASN A 265 13.36 -12.76 21.71
N ASN A 266 12.53 -12.27 22.62
CA ASN A 266 11.09 -12.11 22.41
C ASN A 266 10.79 -11.14 21.26
N SER A 267 11.60 -10.09 21.11
CA SER A 267 11.48 -9.12 20.03
C SER A 267 11.80 -9.70 18.65
N ILE A 268 12.86 -10.50 18.54
CA ILE A 268 13.33 -11.05 17.26
C ILE A 268 12.69 -12.39 16.88
N GLN A 269 12.05 -13.09 17.81
CA GLN A 269 11.42 -14.38 17.54
C GLN A 269 10.47 -14.31 16.33
N PRO A 270 9.55 -13.31 16.23
CA PRO A 270 8.71 -13.18 15.05
C PRO A 270 9.48 -12.92 13.74
N VAL A 271 10.68 -12.33 13.81
CA VAL A 271 11.55 -12.12 12.64
C VAL A 271 12.16 -13.43 12.17
N VAL A 272 12.61 -14.28 13.10
CA VAL A 272 13.10 -15.63 12.78
C VAL A 272 11.97 -16.45 12.16
N GLU A 273 10.78 -16.45 12.79
CA GLU A 273 9.59 -17.15 12.29
C GLU A 273 9.19 -16.67 10.88
N LEU A 274 9.25 -15.35 10.64
CA LEU A 274 9.01 -14.76 9.33
C LEU A 274 9.99 -15.28 8.26
N ILE A 275 11.30 -15.27 8.57
CA ILE A 275 12.34 -15.76 7.64
C ILE A 275 12.14 -17.26 7.36
N THR A 276 11.92 -18.07 8.39
CA THR A 276 11.69 -19.52 8.23
C THR A 276 10.44 -19.78 7.39
N LYS A 277 9.31 -19.15 7.73
CA LYS A 277 8.04 -19.30 7.01
C LYS A 277 8.16 -18.90 5.55
N SER A 278 8.88 -17.81 5.25
CA SER A 278 9.15 -17.41 3.88
C SER A 278 10.07 -18.39 3.16
N THR A 279 11.09 -18.92 3.83
CA THR A 279 12.06 -19.83 3.21
C THR A 279 11.39 -21.11 2.74
N ASP A 280 10.46 -21.65 3.55
CA ASP A 280 9.67 -22.83 3.20
C ASP A 280 8.69 -22.57 2.04
N ALA A 281 8.37 -21.30 1.78
CA ALA A 281 7.38 -20.86 0.79
C ALA A 281 7.99 -20.46 -0.56
N ILE A 282 9.27 -20.13 -0.62
CA ILE A 282 9.91 -19.65 -1.86
C ILE A 282 9.92 -20.78 -2.89
N ASP A 283 9.26 -20.52 -4.03
CA ASP A 283 9.38 -21.31 -5.24
C ASP A 283 10.11 -20.47 -6.30
N TYR A 284 11.38 -20.81 -6.56
CA TYR A 284 12.21 -20.12 -7.55
C TYR A 284 11.72 -20.30 -9.00
N ASN A 285 10.75 -21.21 -9.24
CA ASN A 285 10.13 -21.42 -10.54
C ASN A 285 8.70 -20.84 -10.60
N ALA A 286 8.28 -20.09 -9.58
CA ALA A 286 6.97 -19.45 -9.58
C ALA A 286 6.81 -18.54 -10.80
N THR A 287 5.65 -18.64 -11.45
CA THR A 287 5.27 -17.80 -12.58
C THR A 287 3.85 -17.29 -12.33
N PHE A 288 3.46 -16.25 -13.07
CA PHE A 288 2.11 -15.70 -13.02
C PHE A 288 1.63 -15.36 -14.43
N ASP A 289 0.32 -15.31 -14.59
CA ASP A 289 -0.33 -14.97 -15.84
C ASP A 289 -0.61 -13.46 -15.89
N LEU A 290 0.24 -12.75 -16.62
CA LEU A 290 0.12 -11.30 -16.85
C LEU A 290 -1.24 -10.92 -17.46
N THR A 291 -1.77 -11.73 -18.37
CA THR A 291 -3.04 -11.44 -19.06
C THR A 291 -4.20 -11.61 -18.09
N ALA A 292 -4.20 -12.69 -17.30
CA ALA A 292 -5.22 -12.94 -16.29
C ALA A 292 -5.23 -11.85 -15.21
N ASN A 293 -4.05 -11.41 -14.75
CA ASN A 293 -3.95 -10.32 -13.77
C ASN A 293 -4.44 -8.99 -14.35
N HIS A 294 -4.14 -8.70 -15.62
CA HIS A 294 -4.64 -7.50 -16.30
C HIS A 294 -6.17 -7.50 -16.45
N GLU A 295 -6.77 -8.61 -16.88
CA GLU A 295 -8.24 -8.74 -16.96
C GLU A 295 -8.91 -8.67 -15.57
N LEU A 296 -8.24 -9.16 -14.52
CA LEU A 296 -8.70 -8.96 -13.15
C LEU A 296 -8.66 -7.48 -12.76
N ALA A 297 -7.55 -6.77 -13.03
CA ALA A 297 -7.43 -5.34 -12.77
C ALA A 297 -8.50 -4.53 -13.51
N ARG A 298 -8.82 -4.92 -14.76
CA ARG A 298 -9.90 -4.35 -15.56
C ARG A 298 -11.28 -4.63 -14.95
N SER A 299 -11.52 -5.83 -14.43
CA SER A 299 -12.79 -6.18 -13.76
C SER A 299 -12.99 -5.34 -12.49
N VAL A 300 -11.93 -5.17 -11.70
CA VAL A 300 -11.92 -4.28 -10.54
C VAL A 300 -12.18 -2.83 -10.96
N ALA A 301 -11.52 -2.35 -12.01
CA ALA A 301 -11.73 -1.00 -12.51
C ALA A 301 -13.18 -0.77 -12.94
N ALA A 302 -13.83 -1.76 -13.56
CA ALA A 302 -15.24 -1.70 -13.94
C ALA A 302 -16.17 -1.62 -12.72
N GLU A 303 -15.94 -2.43 -11.67
CA GLU A 303 -16.73 -2.42 -10.44
C GLU A 303 -16.45 -1.20 -9.54
N ALA A 304 -15.29 -0.55 -9.69
CA ALA A 304 -14.90 0.61 -8.90
C ALA A 304 -15.56 1.93 -9.38
N ILE A 305 -16.20 1.94 -10.55
CA ILE A 305 -16.85 3.13 -11.10
C ILE A 305 -18.17 3.39 -10.38
N VAL A 306 -18.28 4.56 -9.74
CA VAL A 306 -19.50 5.01 -9.06
C VAL A 306 -20.27 5.98 -9.96
N LEU A 307 -21.46 5.58 -10.42
CA LEU A 307 -22.37 6.45 -11.16
C LEU A 307 -23.04 7.47 -10.23
N LEU A 308 -22.52 8.69 -10.20
CA LEU A 308 -23.04 9.75 -9.32
C LEU A 308 -24.33 10.41 -9.82
N LYS A 309 -24.51 10.50 -11.14
CA LYS A 309 -25.63 11.19 -11.76
C LYS A 309 -25.91 10.63 -13.15
N ASN A 310 -27.17 10.32 -13.44
CA ASN A 310 -27.65 9.96 -14.78
C ASN A 310 -28.99 10.68 -15.01
N VAL A 311 -29.00 11.73 -15.83
CA VAL A 311 -30.19 12.53 -16.11
C VAL A 311 -30.61 12.28 -17.55
N ASN A 312 -31.93 12.08 -17.76
CA ASN A 312 -32.52 11.78 -19.07
C ASN A 312 -31.89 10.55 -19.74
N ASP A 313 -31.47 9.56 -18.96
CA ASP A 313 -30.85 8.32 -19.43
C ASP A 313 -29.70 8.58 -20.42
N ILE A 314 -28.89 9.61 -20.14
CA ILE A 314 -27.73 9.95 -20.99
C ILE A 314 -26.71 8.80 -21.05
N LEU A 315 -26.65 7.95 -20.02
CA LEU A 315 -25.87 6.71 -20.01
C LEU A 315 -26.79 5.48 -19.99
N PRO A 316 -26.43 4.38 -20.69
CA PRO A 316 -25.22 4.21 -21.51
C PRO A 316 -25.28 4.97 -22.85
N LEU A 317 -24.12 5.36 -23.39
CA LEU A 317 -24.05 6.02 -24.71
C LEU A 317 -24.32 5.03 -25.85
N ASP A 318 -25.03 5.50 -26.88
CA ASP A 318 -25.16 4.79 -28.14
C ASP A 318 -23.83 4.83 -28.92
N ARG A 319 -23.31 3.65 -29.28
CA ARG A 319 -22.03 3.47 -30.00
C ARG A 319 -22.02 4.04 -31.42
N SER A 320 -23.18 4.41 -31.96
CA SER A 320 -23.31 5.09 -33.24
C SER A 320 -23.24 6.62 -33.15
N SER A 321 -23.29 7.18 -31.93
CA SER A 321 -23.24 8.64 -31.70
C SER A 321 -21.93 9.25 -32.18
N ARG A 322 -21.99 10.50 -32.64
CA ARG A 322 -20.80 11.35 -32.76
C ARG A 322 -20.41 11.87 -31.38
N VAL A 323 -19.29 11.40 -30.86
CA VAL A 323 -18.80 11.69 -29.52
C VAL A 323 -17.62 12.64 -29.61
N LEU A 324 -17.64 13.71 -28.83
CA LEU A 324 -16.46 14.51 -28.54
C LEU A 324 -15.92 14.13 -27.16
N VAL A 325 -14.67 13.69 -27.10
CA VAL A 325 -13.93 13.51 -25.85
C VAL A 325 -13.13 14.78 -25.56
N ILE A 326 -13.36 15.39 -24.40
CA ILE A 326 -12.67 16.61 -23.95
C ILE A 326 -11.87 16.28 -22.70
N GLY A 327 -10.59 16.67 -22.68
CA GLY A 327 -9.77 16.62 -21.47
C GLY A 327 -8.46 15.87 -21.64
N ARG A 328 -7.35 16.48 -21.26
CA ARG A 328 -5.99 15.90 -21.39
C ARG A 328 -5.82 14.57 -20.64
N LEU A 329 -6.61 14.31 -19.60
CA LEU A 329 -6.64 13.00 -18.91
C LEU A 329 -7.18 11.85 -19.78
N ALA A 330 -7.75 12.12 -20.96
CA ALA A 330 -8.16 11.08 -21.89
C ALA A 330 -6.97 10.39 -22.59
N THR A 331 -5.82 11.06 -22.67
CA THR A 331 -4.57 10.57 -23.26
C THR A 331 -3.45 10.41 -22.25
N ASP A 332 -3.53 11.13 -21.12
CA ASP A 332 -2.57 11.07 -20.02
C ASP A 332 -3.31 10.74 -18.72
N THR A 333 -3.83 9.51 -18.67
CA THR A 333 -4.71 9.07 -17.58
C THR A 333 -4.02 9.08 -16.22
N ARG A 334 -4.71 9.59 -15.21
CA ARG A 334 -4.33 9.40 -13.80
C ARG A 334 -5.01 8.15 -13.26
N TYR A 335 -4.23 7.07 -13.12
CA TYR A 335 -4.72 5.76 -12.66
C TYR A 335 -4.20 5.37 -11.27
N GLN A 336 -3.19 6.07 -10.76
CA GLN A 336 -2.59 5.83 -9.45
C GLN A 336 -2.15 7.12 -8.75
N GLY A 337 -1.70 7.00 -7.50
CA GLY A 337 -0.99 8.05 -6.78
C GLY A 337 0.52 8.02 -7.03
N SER A 338 1.27 8.71 -6.18
CA SER A 338 2.74 8.83 -6.26
C SER A 338 3.41 8.37 -4.95
N GLY A 339 4.74 8.37 -4.92
CA GLY A 339 5.50 8.05 -3.71
C GLY A 339 5.72 6.55 -3.55
N SER A 340 5.65 6.04 -2.31
CA SER A 340 6.04 4.66 -2.03
C SER A 340 5.21 3.62 -2.81
N SER A 341 3.95 3.95 -3.15
CA SER A 341 3.02 3.07 -3.85
C SER A 341 3.07 3.13 -5.39
N GLN A 342 3.98 3.90 -6.00
CA GLN A 342 3.99 4.10 -7.45
C GLN A 342 4.48 2.84 -8.19
N ILE A 343 3.68 2.33 -9.13
CA ILE A 343 3.94 1.11 -9.92
C ILE A 343 4.27 1.47 -11.36
N ILE A 344 5.22 0.75 -11.97
CA ILE A 344 5.36 0.74 -13.43
C ILE A 344 4.43 -0.35 -13.97
N PRO A 345 3.31 -0.02 -14.65
CA PRO A 345 2.34 -1.02 -15.07
C PRO A 345 2.89 -1.86 -16.23
N THR A 346 2.55 -3.15 -16.23
CA THR A 346 2.80 -4.07 -17.36
C THR A 346 2.00 -3.67 -18.60
N GLN A 347 0.78 -3.15 -18.41
CA GLN A 347 -0.11 -2.67 -19.45
C GLN A 347 -0.98 -1.52 -18.92
N LEU A 348 -1.25 -0.53 -19.78
CA LEU A 348 -2.10 0.62 -19.46
C LEU A 348 -2.88 1.09 -20.68
N GLU A 349 -4.20 1.05 -20.60
CA GLU A 349 -5.10 1.62 -21.61
C GLU A 349 -5.34 3.12 -21.39
N GLN A 350 -5.52 3.85 -22.50
CA GLN A 350 -5.96 5.25 -22.47
C GLN A 350 -7.45 5.34 -22.83
N PRO A 351 -8.28 6.09 -22.06
CA PRO A 351 -9.70 6.22 -22.29
C PRO A 351 -10.06 6.61 -23.72
N LEU A 352 -9.34 7.55 -24.34
CA LEU A 352 -9.61 7.99 -25.70
C LEU A 352 -9.50 6.82 -26.70
N GLU A 353 -8.46 6.01 -26.58
CA GLU A 353 -8.22 4.88 -27.46
C GLU A 353 -9.24 3.77 -27.24
N GLU A 354 -9.63 3.48 -25.99
CA GLU A 354 -10.67 2.49 -25.69
C GLU A 354 -12.06 2.93 -26.16
N ILE A 355 -12.40 4.23 -26.03
CA ILE A 355 -13.66 4.78 -26.55
C ILE A 355 -13.68 4.66 -28.08
N ARG A 356 -12.57 4.97 -28.77
CA ARG A 356 -12.44 4.81 -30.23
C ARG A 356 -12.65 3.37 -30.69
N LYS A 357 -12.09 2.39 -29.97
CA LYS A 357 -12.26 0.96 -30.27
C LYS A 357 -13.72 0.49 -30.17
N LEU A 358 -14.53 1.15 -29.34
CA LEU A 358 -15.94 0.81 -29.13
C LEU A 358 -16.89 1.48 -30.14
N ALA A 359 -16.44 2.50 -30.86
CA ALA A 359 -17.25 3.22 -31.83
C ALA A 359 -17.54 2.39 -33.08
N ILE A 360 -18.78 2.42 -33.56
CA ILE A 360 -19.19 1.67 -34.76
C ILE A 360 -18.78 2.41 -36.03
N THR A 361 -18.93 3.74 -36.04
CA THR A 361 -18.63 4.57 -37.21
C THR A 361 -17.19 5.09 -37.13
N PRO A 362 -16.31 4.75 -38.08
CA PRO A 362 -14.95 5.29 -38.10
C PRO A 362 -14.93 6.82 -38.09
N GLY A 363 -14.13 7.41 -37.20
CA GLY A 363 -14.04 8.87 -37.06
C GLY A 363 -15.19 9.53 -36.30
N SER A 364 -16.14 8.78 -35.73
CA SER A 364 -17.22 9.37 -34.92
C SER A 364 -16.78 9.83 -33.53
N VAL A 365 -15.54 9.53 -33.12
CA VAL A 365 -14.95 9.96 -31.85
C VAL A 365 -13.86 10.99 -32.10
N GLU A 366 -14.18 12.24 -31.81
CA GLU A 366 -13.25 13.38 -31.89
C GLU A 366 -12.65 13.69 -30.52
N PHE A 367 -11.53 14.42 -30.51
CA PHE A 367 -10.81 14.75 -29.29
C PHE A 367 -10.42 16.23 -29.25
N ALA A 368 -10.60 16.86 -28.09
CA ALA A 368 -10.04 18.16 -27.75
C ALA A 368 -9.35 18.09 -26.39
N GLU A 369 -8.17 18.72 -26.24
CA GLU A 369 -7.47 18.70 -24.95
C GLU A 369 -8.24 19.45 -23.86
N GLY A 370 -8.82 20.61 -24.19
CA GLY A 370 -9.60 21.46 -23.28
C GLY A 370 -8.80 22.16 -22.17
N TYR A 371 -7.82 21.49 -21.55
CA TYR A 371 -6.98 22.01 -20.47
C TYR A 371 -5.59 21.36 -20.44
N THR A 372 -4.65 21.96 -19.72
CA THR A 372 -3.29 21.42 -19.52
C THR A 372 -3.16 20.70 -18.17
N LEU A 373 -2.25 19.72 -18.06
CA LEU A 373 -2.01 19.03 -16.78
C LEU A 373 -1.37 19.93 -15.71
N SER A 374 -0.73 21.05 -16.09
CA SER A 374 -0.15 21.99 -15.12
C SER A 374 -1.20 22.84 -14.40
N GLY A 375 -2.47 22.74 -14.78
CA GLY A 375 -3.54 23.61 -14.28
C GLY A 375 -3.46 25.04 -14.82
N THR A 376 -2.53 25.33 -15.74
CA THR A 376 -2.45 26.65 -16.37
C THR A 376 -3.63 26.82 -17.33
N HIS A 377 -4.42 27.86 -17.12
CA HIS A 377 -5.54 28.19 -17.99
C HIS A 377 -5.04 28.56 -19.40
N ASN A 378 -5.59 27.89 -20.41
CA ASN A 378 -5.30 28.16 -21.81
C ASN A 378 -6.62 28.42 -22.56
N PRO A 379 -6.93 29.70 -22.88
CA PRO A 379 -8.16 30.07 -23.58
C PRO A 379 -8.32 29.41 -24.95
N ASP A 380 -7.22 29.15 -25.67
CA ASP A 380 -7.28 28.60 -27.02
C ASP A 380 -7.73 27.14 -27.01
N LEU A 381 -7.24 26.34 -26.06
CA LEU A 381 -7.68 24.96 -25.86
C LEU A 381 -9.16 24.89 -25.47
N LEU A 382 -9.61 25.83 -24.64
CA LEU A 382 -11.01 25.91 -24.23
C LEU A 382 -11.92 26.32 -25.41
N ASN A 383 -11.53 27.34 -26.17
CA ASN A 383 -12.28 27.80 -27.35
C ASN A 383 -12.40 26.69 -28.40
N GLN A 384 -11.31 25.98 -28.69
CA GLN A 384 -11.32 24.84 -29.60
C GLN A 384 -12.30 23.75 -29.11
N ALA A 385 -12.26 23.41 -27.83
CA ALA A 385 -13.17 22.40 -27.26
C ALA A 385 -14.65 22.84 -27.35
N MET A 386 -14.94 24.13 -27.15
CA MET A 386 -16.30 24.68 -27.29
C MET A 386 -16.79 24.67 -28.75
N GLU A 387 -15.92 25.00 -29.71
CA GLU A 387 -16.27 24.94 -31.13
C GLU A 387 -16.62 23.53 -31.58
N MET A 388 -15.81 22.55 -31.18
CA MET A 388 -16.07 21.13 -31.48
C MET A 388 -17.33 20.62 -30.76
N ALA A 389 -17.60 21.09 -29.54
CA ALA A 389 -18.78 20.69 -28.77
C ALA A 389 -20.11 21.09 -29.42
N MET A 390 -20.14 22.17 -30.22
CA MET A 390 -21.36 22.64 -30.89
C MET A 390 -21.89 21.68 -31.98
N VAL A 391 -21.06 20.75 -32.47
CA VAL A 391 -21.40 19.85 -33.58
C VAL A 391 -21.37 18.36 -33.19
N ALA A 392 -21.14 18.05 -31.91
CA ALA A 392 -21.14 16.69 -31.39
C ALA A 392 -22.52 16.30 -30.84
N ASP A 393 -22.91 15.02 -30.99
CA ASP A 393 -24.16 14.52 -30.42
C ASP A 393 -24.03 14.33 -28.91
N ARG A 394 -22.84 13.89 -28.48
CA ARG A 394 -22.51 13.58 -27.09
C ARG A 394 -21.11 14.09 -26.75
N ILE A 395 -20.94 14.51 -25.51
CA ILE A 395 -19.67 15.03 -25.01
C ILE A 395 -19.26 14.23 -23.78
N ILE A 396 -18.06 13.68 -23.79
CA ILE A 396 -17.41 13.04 -22.64
C ILE A 396 -16.33 13.99 -22.16
N VAL A 397 -16.54 14.61 -21.00
CA VAL A 397 -15.53 15.46 -20.36
C VAL A 397 -14.79 14.64 -19.31
N ILE A 398 -13.51 14.36 -19.53
CA ILE A 398 -12.65 13.64 -18.58
C ILE A 398 -11.89 14.68 -17.78
N VAL A 399 -12.19 14.76 -16.49
CA VAL A 399 -11.61 15.71 -15.54
C VAL A 399 -11.20 15.00 -14.25
N GLY A 400 -10.25 15.58 -13.55
CA GLY A 400 -9.74 15.05 -12.30
C GLY A 400 -8.62 15.93 -11.74
N LEU A 401 -8.07 15.51 -10.60
CA LEU A 401 -6.87 16.14 -10.06
C LEU A 401 -5.69 15.84 -10.98
N THR A 402 -4.95 16.86 -11.41
CA THR A 402 -3.74 16.69 -12.21
C THR A 402 -2.52 16.41 -11.31
N PRO A 403 -1.43 15.83 -11.84
CA PRO A 403 -0.22 15.50 -11.09
C PRO A 403 0.44 16.71 -10.41
#